data_AF-A0A4Q9KMW7-F1
#
_entry.id   AF-A0A4Q9KMW7-F1
#
_cell.length_a   1.000
_cell.length_b   1.000
_cell.length_c   1.000
_cell.angle_alpha   90.00
_cell.angle_beta   90.00
_cell.angle_gamma   90.00
#
_symmetry.space_group_name_H-M   'P 1'
#
loop_
_entity.id
_entity.type
_entity.pdbx_description
1 polymer ?
#
loop_
_entity_poly.entity_id
_entity_poly.type
_entity_poly.pdbx_seq_one_letter_code
_entity_poly.pdbx_strand_id
1 'polypeptide(L)'
;MVVVQGCVGSAGATTVALAIATASGQRLRLVECCPASLSGLVAASTAELGEENGWRLGRRDGVRIERQATDESAPPRPLATASDRTVLDLGSATISNCPWLFSEPIVLVTRASVPGLRRLEALLDLHPAAVAAVVGPQVKRWPTVLTRTVGVRTLALIDEGRLIDVPFDRALAVTGLTPDPLSVPLVKAGGRILAALGKEPS
;
A
#
# COMPACT_ATOMS: atom_id res chain seq x y z
N MET A 1 1.62 -10.92 -7.85
CA MET A 1 1.17 -10.28 -6.59
C MET A 1 1.50 -8.79 -6.70
N VAL A 2 1.08 -7.94 -5.76
CA VAL A 2 1.51 -6.53 -5.69
C VAL A 2 1.97 -6.24 -4.28
N VAL A 3 3.15 -5.67 -4.12
CA VAL A 3 3.72 -5.27 -2.84
C VAL A 3 3.44 -3.80 -2.60
N VAL A 4 3.01 -3.44 -1.39
CA VAL A 4 2.78 -2.06 -0.96
C VAL A 4 3.71 -1.78 0.22
N GLN A 5 4.57 -0.78 0.07
CA GLN A 5 5.55 -0.40 1.09
C GLN A 5 5.47 1.11 1.34
N GLY A 6 5.30 1.49 2.60
CA GLY A 6 5.48 2.86 3.05
C GLY A 6 6.94 3.27 3.00
N CYS A 7 7.23 4.40 2.36
CA CYS A 7 8.56 5.01 2.38
C CYS A 7 8.94 5.46 3.80
N VAL A 8 7.94 5.88 4.59
CA VAL A 8 8.07 6.35 5.97
C VAL A 8 6.97 5.72 6.84
N GLY A 9 7.16 5.76 8.16
CA GLY A 9 6.11 5.38 9.11
C GLY A 9 4.83 6.20 8.90
N SER A 10 3.67 5.55 9.05
CA SER A 10 2.35 6.17 8.88
C SER A 10 2.13 6.91 7.55
N ALA A 11 2.78 6.45 6.48
CA ALA A 11 2.60 7.01 5.14
C ALA A 11 1.18 6.81 4.58
N GLY A 12 0.44 5.83 5.10
CA GLY A 12 -0.86 5.40 4.58
C GLY A 12 -0.81 4.12 3.74
N ALA A 13 0.26 3.32 3.86
CA ALA A 13 0.47 2.09 3.10
C ALA A 13 -0.73 1.13 3.20
N THR A 14 -1.20 0.85 4.42
CA THR A 14 -2.35 -0.02 4.68
C THR A 14 -3.65 0.48 4.04
N THR A 15 -3.92 1.78 4.10
CA THR A 15 -5.09 2.38 3.43
C THR A 15 -4.98 2.26 1.90
N VAL A 16 -3.79 2.47 1.35
CA VAL A 16 -3.54 2.32 -0.09
C VAL A 16 -3.67 0.86 -0.52
N ALA A 17 -3.13 -0.08 0.25
CA ALA A 17 -3.22 -1.51 -0.01
C ALA A 17 -4.68 -1.98 0.00
N LEU A 18 -5.48 -1.55 0.98
CA LEU A 18 -6.92 -1.83 1.00
C LEU A 18 -7.65 -1.15 -0.17
N ALA A 19 -7.30 0.08 -0.54
CA ALA A 19 -7.90 0.77 -1.68
C ALA A 19 -7.63 0.05 -3.01
N ILE A 20 -6.41 -0.45 -3.22
CA ILE A 20 -6.04 -1.31 -4.35
C ILE A 20 -6.88 -2.58 -4.33
N ALA A 21 -7.00 -3.23 -3.16
CA ALA A 21 -7.76 -4.46 -3.00
C ALA A 21 -9.26 -4.26 -3.29
N THR A 22 -9.84 -3.16 -2.81
CA THR A 22 -11.24 -2.83 -3.07
C THR A 22 -11.48 -2.47 -4.55
N ALA A 23 -10.53 -1.78 -5.19
CA ALA A 23 -10.72 -1.27 -6.55
C ALA A 23 -10.70 -2.33 -7.65
N SER A 24 -10.06 -3.50 -7.44
CA SER A 24 -9.96 -4.49 -8.52
C SER A 24 -11.28 -5.20 -8.83
N GLY A 25 -12.25 -5.20 -7.90
CA GLY A 25 -13.55 -5.85 -8.07
C GLY A 25 -13.52 -7.38 -8.19
N GLN A 26 -12.34 -8.01 -8.12
CA GLN A 26 -12.14 -9.46 -8.10
C GLN A 26 -12.05 -9.98 -6.66
N ARG A 27 -12.11 -11.31 -6.46
CA ARG A 27 -11.72 -11.92 -5.18
C ARG A 27 -10.25 -11.61 -4.93
N LEU A 28 -10.00 -10.72 -3.99
CA LEU A 28 -8.66 -10.25 -3.64
C LEU A 28 -8.36 -10.58 -2.19
N ARG A 29 -7.07 -10.84 -1.97
CA ARG A 29 -6.50 -11.10 -0.66
C ARG A 29 -5.56 -9.96 -0.31
N LEU A 30 -5.82 -9.30 0.81
CA LEU A 30 -4.94 -8.31 1.42
C LEU A 30 -4.22 -8.99 2.57
N VAL A 31 -2.89 -9.04 2.50
CA VAL A 31 -2.04 -9.65 3.53
C VAL A 31 -1.21 -8.56 4.17
N GLU A 32 -1.38 -8.33 5.46
CA GLU A 32 -0.63 -7.37 6.25
C GLU A 32 0.51 -8.07 6.98
N CYS A 33 1.74 -7.73 6.62
CA CYS A 33 2.96 -8.34 7.14
C CYS A 33 3.52 -7.64 8.38
N CYS A 34 2.92 -6.55 8.87
CA CYS A 34 3.40 -5.94 10.10
C CYS A 34 3.09 -6.84 11.31
N PRO A 35 3.82 -6.68 12.43
CA PRO A 35 3.49 -7.35 13.68
C PRO A 35 2.04 -7.08 14.10
N ALA A 36 1.40 -8.05 14.77
CA ALA A 36 0.03 -7.95 15.24
C ALA A 36 -0.23 -6.68 16.09
N SER A 37 0.74 -6.25 16.90
CA SER A 37 0.68 -5.04 17.72
C SER A 37 0.70 -3.73 16.93
N LEU A 38 1.12 -3.77 15.66
CA LEU A 38 1.17 -2.61 14.75
C LEU A 38 0.13 -2.72 13.61
N SER A 39 -0.75 -3.72 13.66
CA SER A 39 -1.76 -3.95 12.62
C SER A 39 -2.72 -2.79 12.50
N GLY A 40 -2.83 -2.24 11.29
CA GLY A 40 -3.81 -1.21 10.94
C GLY A 40 -5.17 -1.79 10.53
N LEU A 41 -5.28 -3.12 10.44
CA LEU A 41 -6.47 -3.83 9.93
C LEU A 41 -7.28 -4.54 11.02
N VAL A 42 -6.92 -4.40 12.30
CA VAL A 42 -7.58 -5.09 13.43
C VAL A 42 -9.10 -4.92 13.44
N ALA A 43 -9.59 -3.73 13.10
CA ALA A 43 -11.02 -3.39 13.07
C ALA A 43 -11.60 -3.31 11.65
N ALA A 44 -10.85 -3.72 10.62
CA ALA A 44 -11.25 -3.53 9.23
C ALA A 44 -12.19 -4.62 8.69
N SER A 45 -12.26 -5.78 9.32
CA SER A 45 -13.10 -6.90 8.87
C SER A 45 -14.57 -6.70 9.20
N THR A 46 -15.47 -7.00 8.26
CA THR A 46 -16.90 -7.20 8.54
C THR A 46 -17.16 -8.51 9.27
N ALA A 47 -16.29 -9.51 9.07
CA ALA A 47 -16.35 -10.81 9.73
C ALA A 47 -14.95 -11.36 9.99
N GLU A 48 -14.69 -11.83 11.21
CA GLU A 48 -13.49 -12.61 11.53
C GLU A 48 -13.74 -14.09 11.21
N LEU A 49 -12.77 -14.75 10.59
CA LEU A 49 -12.86 -16.11 10.07
C LEU A 49 -11.99 -17.12 10.85
N GLY A 50 -11.36 -16.67 11.94
CA GLY A 50 -10.49 -17.49 12.79
C GLY A 50 -9.00 -17.30 12.48
N GLU A 51 -8.20 -18.28 12.89
CA GLU A 51 -6.75 -18.29 12.70
C GLU A 51 -6.30 -19.55 11.99
N GLU A 52 -5.30 -19.41 11.12
CA GLU A 52 -4.70 -20.50 10.36
C GLU A 52 -3.22 -20.21 10.10
N ASN A 53 -2.32 -21.11 10.48
CA ASN A 53 -0.87 -21.05 10.17
C ASN A 53 -0.21 -19.70 10.51
N GLY A 54 -0.50 -19.14 11.69
CA GLY A 54 0.05 -17.85 12.14
C GLY A 54 -0.63 -16.62 11.54
N TRP A 55 -1.68 -16.80 10.73
CA TRP A 55 -2.50 -15.73 10.19
C TRP A 55 -3.86 -15.67 10.88
N ARG A 56 -4.27 -14.48 11.30
CA ARG A 56 -5.67 -14.19 11.60
C ARG A 56 -6.39 -13.80 10.32
N LEU A 57 -7.48 -14.50 10.06
CA LEU A 57 -8.26 -14.41 8.83
C LEU A 57 -9.50 -13.57 9.08
N GLY A 58 -9.78 -12.67 8.16
CA GLY A 58 -10.97 -11.83 8.16
C GLY A 58 -11.51 -11.64 6.75
N ARG A 59 -12.70 -11.04 6.68
CA ARG A 59 -13.33 -10.65 5.43
C ARG A 59 -13.93 -9.27 5.56
N ARG A 60 -13.78 -8.50 4.50
CA ARG A 60 -14.46 -7.22 4.29
C ARG A 60 -15.02 -7.21 2.88
N ASP A 61 -16.33 -7.36 2.77
CA ASP A 61 -17.02 -7.50 1.49
C ASP A 61 -16.39 -8.60 0.59
N GLY A 62 -15.81 -8.21 -0.55
CA GLY A 62 -15.11 -9.11 -1.48
C GLY A 62 -13.63 -9.35 -1.15
N VAL A 63 -13.08 -8.69 -0.14
CA VAL A 63 -11.65 -8.75 0.22
C VAL A 63 -11.44 -9.68 1.40
N ARG A 64 -10.61 -10.72 1.22
CA ARG A 64 -10.06 -11.53 2.31
C ARG A 64 -8.90 -10.76 2.93
N ILE A 65 -8.93 -10.60 4.25
CA ILE A 65 -7.88 -9.90 5.01
C ILE A 65 -7.12 -10.96 5.80
N GLU A 66 -5.80 -10.90 5.73
CA GLU A 66 -4.92 -11.74 6.54
C GLU A 66 -3.89 -10.86 7.23
N ARG A 67 -3.77 -11.03 8.54
CA ARG A 67 -2.85 -10.28 9.38
C ARG A 67 -2.15 -11.24 10.31
N GLN A 68 -0.94 -10.90 10.78
CA GLN A 68 -0.26 -11.78 11.72
C GLN A 68 -1.13 -12.02 12.97
N ALA A 69 -1.21 -13.28 13.41
CA ALA A 69 -1.92 -13.67 14.62
C ALA A 69 -1.18 -13.20 15.89
N THR A 70 0.16 -13.21 15.82
CA THR A 70 1.10 -12.89 16.89
C THR A 70 2.24 -12.01 16.37
N ASP A 71 3.00 -11.38 17.26
CA ASP A 71 4.17 -10.58 16.89
C ASP A 71 5.36 -11.50 16.56
N GLU A 72 5.46 -11.92 15.29
CA GLU A 72 6.64 -12.64 14.80
C GLU A 72 7.68 -11.68 14.19
N SER A 73 8.97 -12.01 14.38
CA SER A 73 10.09 -11.16 13.91
C SER A 73 10.18 -11.08 12.38
N ALA A 74 9.78 -12.14 11.69
CA ALA A 74 9.64 -12.18 10.25
C ALA A 74 8.19 -12.56 9.91
N PRO A 75 7.53 -11.86 8.97
CA PRO A 75 6.19 -12.23 8.59
C PRO A 75 6.19 -13.65 8.01
N PRO A 76 5.18 -14.49 8.34
CA PRO A 76 5.04 -15.79 7.72
C PRO A 76 4.92 -15.64 6.20
N ARG A 77 5.21 -16.71 5.46
CA ARG A 77 4.92 -16.71 4.04
C ARG A 77 3.39 -16.66 3.87
N PRO A 78 2.85 -15.76 3.03
CA PRO A 78 1.42 -15.73 2.77
C PRO A 78 0.95 -17.12 2.28
N LEU A 79 -0.19 -17.59 2.80
CA LEU A 79 -0.81 -18.83 2.34
C LEU A 79 -1.03 -18.81 0.83
N ALA A 80 -0.58 -19.86 0.14
CA ALA A 80 -0.82 -20.03 -1.29
C ALA A 80 -2.31 -20.31 -1.50
N THR A 81 -2.98 -19.46 -2.28
CA THR A 81 -4.39 -19.66 -2.64
C THR A 81 -4.51 -19.65 -4.16
N ALA A 82 -5.27 -20.60 -4.70
CA ALA A 82 -5.25 -20.92 -6.14
C ALA A 82 -5.88 -19.85 -7.05
N SER A 83 -6.48 -18.78 -6.53
CA SER A 83 -7.35 -17.91 -7.34
C SER A 83 -7.37 -16.43 -6.98
N ASP A 84 -6.77 -16.01 -5.87
CA ASP A 84 -6.87 -14.63 -5.41
C ASP A 84 -5.59 -13.86 -5.74
N ARG A 85 -5.73 -12.81 -6.56
CA ARG A 85 -4.66 -11.81 -6.68
C ARG A 85 -4.38 -11.27 -5.27
N THR A 86 -3.11 -11.21 -4.91
CA THR A 86 -2.67 -10.81 -3.56
C THR A 86 -2.09 -9.41 -3.58
N VAL A 87 -2.56 -8.57 -2.66
CA VAL A 87 -1.93 -7.30 -2.28
C VAL A 87 -1.24 -7.55 -0.94
N LEU A 88 0.07 -7.32 -0.90
CA LEU A 88 0.89 -7.52 0.28
C LEU A 88 1.26 -6.16 0.88
N ASP A 89 0.75 -5.85 2.06
CA ASP A 89 1.11 -4.66 2.81
C ASP A 89 2.30 -4.95 3.72
N LEU A 90 3.46 -4.39 3.38
CA LEU A 90 4.66 -4.47 4.20
C LEU A 90 4.69 -3.40 5.31
N GLY A 91 3.72 -2.48 5.35
CA GLY A 91 3.79 -1.30 6.20
C GLY A 91 5.07 -0.52 5.89
N SER A 92 5.93 -0.28 6.88
CA SER A 92 7.25 0.32 6.68
C SER A 92 8.40 -0.70 6.68
N ALA A 93 8.12 -2.00 6.65
CA ALA A 93 9.14 -3.03 6.54
C ALA A 93 9.78 -2.98 5.14
N THR A 94 11.08 -3.23 5.06
CA THR A 94 11.82 -3.22 3.80
C THR A 94 11.65 -4.55 3.08
N ILE A 95 11.44 -4.52 1.77
CA ILE A 95 11.39 -5.72 0.93
C ILE A 95 12.63 -6.64 1.08
N SER A 96 13.79 -6.08 1.43
CA SER A 96 15.02 -6.84 1.72
C SER A 96 14.85 -7.88 2.84
N ASN A 97 13.88 -7.68 3.74
CA ASN A 97 13.54 -8.64 4.79
C ASN A 97 12.69 -9.81 4.28
N CYS A 98 12.25 -9.76 3.02
CA CYS A 98 11.36 -10.73 2.38
C CYS A 98 11.90 -11.10 0.98
N PRO A 99 12.95 -11.94 0.87
CA PRO A 99 13.63 -12.23 -0.40
C PRO A 99 12.73 -12.81 -1.49
N TRP A 100 11.62 -13.44 -1.10
CA TRP A 100 10.62 -14.00 -2.01
C TRP A 100 9.76 -12.92 -2.71
N LEU A 101 10.02 -11.63 -2.46
CA LEU A 101 9.30 -10.50 -3.07
C LEU A 101 10.07 -9.75 -4.15
N PHE A 102 11.35 -10.03 -4.37
CA PHE A 102 12.21 -9.19 -5.23
C PHE A 102 11.76 -9.07 -6.70
N SER A 103 10.89 -9.95 -7.19
CA SER A 103 10.37 -9.92 -8.56
C SER A 103 8.95 -9.34 -8.69
N GLU A 104 8.33 -8.95 -7.59
CA GLU A 104 6.94 -8.54 -7.57
C GLU A 104 6.80 -7.03 -7.80
N PRO A 105 5.80 -6.57 -8.58
CA PRO A 105 5.52 -5.15 -8.73
C PRO A 105 5.31 -4.47 -7.38
N ILE A 106 5.98 -3.34 -7.16
CA ILE A 106 5.97 -2.60 -5.90
C ILE A 106 5.32 -1.23 -6.04
N VAL A 107 4.50 -0.89 -5.05
CA VAL A 107 3.91 0.42 -4.83
C VAL A 107 4.59 1.06 -3.62
N LEU A 108 5.28 2.18 -3.84
CA LEU A 108 5.92 2.97 -2.80
C LEU A 108 4.96 4.07 -2.34
N VAL A 109 4.54 4.02 -1.07
CA VAL A 109 3.57 4.95 -0.49
C VAL A 109 4.28 5.98 0.36
N THR A 110 4.05 7.25 0.10
CA THR A 110 4.62 8.34 0.90
C THR A 110 3.61 9.45 1.16
N ARG A 111 3.97 10.39 2.03
CA ARG A 111 3.20 11.63 2.25
C ARG A 111 3.73 12.71 1.33
N ALA A 112 2.86 13.64 0.93
CA ALA A 112 3.27 14.90 0.33
C ALA A 112 3.99 15.79 1.38
N SER A 113 5.22 15.42 1.73
CA SER A 113 6.09 16.09 2.69
C SER A 113 7.55 16.01 2.23
N VAL A 114 8.38 16.95 2.68
CA VAL A 114 9.82 16.95 2.32
C VAL A 114 10.52 15.64 2.74
N PRO A 115 10.38 15.14 3.99
CA PRO A 115 11.00 13.87 4.37
C PRO A 115 10.43 12.69 3.57
N GLY A 116 9.13 12.71 3.28
CA GLY A 116 8.47 11.67 2.50
C GLY A 116 8.98 11.57 1.07
N LEU A 117 9.13 12.71 0.39
CA LEU A 117 9.65 12.76 -0.98
C LEU A 117 11.13 12.40 -1.06
N ARG A 118 11.95 12.86 -0.11
CA ARG A 118 13.36 12.46 -0.03
C ARG A 118 13.51 10.95 0.16
N ARG A 119 12.67 10.36 1.01
CA ARG A 119 12.73 8.93 1.26
C ARG A 119 12.18 8.10 0.10
N LEU A 120 11.18 8.61 -0.62
CA LEU A 120 10.71 8.05 -1.88
C LEU A 120 11.84 8.02 -2.91
N GLU A 121 12.52 9.14 -3.15
CA GLU A 121 13.63 9.24 -4.11
C GLU A 121 14.71 8.16 -3.85
N ALA A 122 15.14 8.02 -2.60
CA ALA A 122 16.13 7.02 -2.22
C ALA A 122 15.65 5.56 -2.40
N LEU A 123 14.35 5.29 -2.31
CA LEU A 123 13.79 3.96 -2.57
C LEU A 123 13.61 3.70 -4.07
N LEU A 124 13.41 4.74 -4.88
CA LEU A 124 13.33 4.61 -6.33
C LEU A 124 14.67 4.23 -6.97
N ASP A 125 15.79 4.56 -6.34
CA ASP A 125 17.11 4.04 -6.77
C ASP A 125 17.21 2.52 -6.63
N LEU A 126 16.52 1.93 -5.65
CA LEU A 126 16.45 0.49 -5.44
C LEU A 126 15.33 -0.17 -6.25
N HIS A 127 14.28 0.58 -6.56
CA HIS A 127 13.07 0.10 -7.23
C HIS A 127 12.66 1.04 -8.38
N PRO A 128 13.44 1.10 -9.49
CA PRO A 128 13.16 2.02 -10.60
C PRO A 128 11.83 1.71 -11.30
N ALA A 129 11.38 0.46 -11.23
CA ALA A 129 10.09 0.02 -11.76
C ALA A 129 8.91 0.17 -10.77
N ALA A 130 9.08 0.90 -9.66
CA ALA A 130 7.99 1.15 -8.71
C ALA A 130 6.93 2.12 -9.25
N VAL A 131 5.69 1.95 -8.79
CA VAL A 131 4.65 2.99 -8.86
C VAL A 131 4.65 3.74 -7.54
N ALA A 132 4.58 5.08 -7.56
CA ALA A 132 4.51 5.88 -6.34
C ALA A 132 3.08 6.28 -6.03
N ALA A 133 2.66 6.15 -4.76
CA ALA A 133 1.39 6.66 -4.26
C ALA A 133 1.67 7.77 -3.24
N VAL A 134 1.32 9.02 -3.56
CA VAL A 134 1.57 10.15 -2.66
C VAL A 134 0.27 10.57 -1.98
N VAL A 135 0.19 10.35 -0.67
CA VAL A 135 -0.97 10.70 0.14
C VAL A 135 -0.91 12.18 0.52
N GLY A 136 -1.92 12.95 0.13
CA GLY A 136 -2.01 14.39 0.41
C GLY A 136 -2.61 15.20 -0.74
N PRO A 137 -2.26 16.50 -0.86
CA PRO A 137 -2.70 17.31 -1.99
C PRO A 137 -2.17 16.76 -3.32
N GLN A 138 -2.94 16.99 -4.38
CA GLN A 138 -2.54 16.67 -5.75
C GLN A 138 -1.22 17.38 -6.11
N VAL A 139 -0.40 16.74 -6.96
CA VAL A 139 0.92 17.26 -7.39
C VAL A 139 0.84 18.71 -7.87
N LYS A 140 -0.16 19.04 -8.70
CA LYS A 140 -0.38 20.40 -9.21
C LYS A 140 -0.69 21.46 -8.13
N ARG A 141 -0.98 21.04 -6.89
CA ARG A 141 -1.26 21.90 -5.73
C ARG A 141 -0.15 21.84 -4.68
N TRP A 142 0.99 21.24 -5.01
CA TRP A 142 2.10 21.19 -4.08
C TRP A 142 2.67 22.59 -3.84
N PRO A 143 2.93 22.96 -2.57
CA PRO A 143 3.69 24.16 -2.26
C PRO A 143 5.09 24.09 -2.90
N THR A 144 5.65 25.25 -3.23
CA THR A 144 6.97 25.38 -3.89
C THR A 144 8.07 24.56 -3.23
N VAL A 145 8.05 24.45 -1.89
CA VAL A 145 9.03 23.65 -1.14
C VAL A 145 9.00 22.16 -1.50
N LEU A 146 7.82 21.60 -1.74
CA LEU A 146 7.68 20.20 -2.17
C LEU A 146 8.13 20.05 -3.62
N THR A 147 7.73 20.95 -4.50
CA THR A 147 8.13 20.93 -5.91
C THR A 147 9.65 20.99 -6.06
N ARG A 148 10.35 21.80 -5.24
CA ARG A 148 11.82 21.87 -5.20
C ARG A 148 12.50 20.66 -4.56
N THR A 149 11.76 19.81 -3.86
CA THR A 149 12.30 18.58 -3.24
C THR A 149 12.29 17.40 -4.22
N VAL A 150 11.47 17.45 -5.27
CA VAL A 150 11.36 16.40 -6.28
C VAL A 150 12.73 16.15 -6.94
N GLY A 151 13.22 14.93 -6.80
CA GLY A 151 14.43 14.47 -7.50
C GLY A 151 14.11 13.91 -8.89
N VAL A 152 15.15 13.50 -9.61
CA VAL A 152 15.07 13.05 -11.00
C VAL A 152 14.20 11.79 -11.15
N ARG A 153 14.26 10.85 -10.19
CA ARG A 153 13.46 9.62 -10.23
C ARG A 153 11.99 9.90 -9.98
N THR A 154 11.69 10.72 -8.98
CA THR A 154 10.32 11.15 -8.70
C THR A 154 9.75 11.94 -9.88
N LEU A 155 10.55 12.79 -10.53
CA LEU A 155 10.15 13.51 -11.73
C LEU A 155 9.82 12.57 -12.89
N ALA A 156 10.66 11.57 -13.15
CA ALA A 156 10.38 10.56 -14.19
C ALA A 156 9.05 9.84 -13.96
N LEU A 157 8.73 9.46 -12.71
CA LEU A 157 7.43 8.88 -12.40
C LEU A 157 6.25 9.83 -12.64
N ILE A 158 6.43 11.14 -12.44
CA ILE A 158 5.40 12.14 -12.75
C ILE A 158 5.16 12.18 -14.26
N ASP A 159 6.23 12.26 -15.04
CA ASP A 159 6.17 12.35 -16.50
C ASP A 159 5.59 11.08 -17.14
N GLU A 160 5.91 9.91 -16.58
CA GLU A 160 5.38 8.60 -17.00
C GLU A 160 3.93 8.34 -16.50
N GLY A 161 3.39 9.21 -15.64
CA GLY A 161 2.08 9.02 -15.02
C GLY A 161 2.03 7.82 -14.07
N ARG A 162 3.16 7.50 -13.43
CA ARG A 162 3.36 6.42 -12.44
C ARG A 162 3.48 6.95 -11.00
N LEU A 163 3.35 8.26 -10.81
CA LEU A 163 3.07 8.87 -9.52
C LEU A 163 1.58 9.20 -9.40
N ILE A 164 0.89 8.54 -8.48
CA ILE A 164 -0.55 8.68 -8.25
C ILE A 164 -0.81 9.48 -6.98
N ASP A 165 -1.57 10.56 -7.10
CA ASP A 165 -2.10 11.29 -5.94
C ASP A 165 -3.18 10.48 -5.23
N VAL A 166 -3.01 10.26 -3.92
CA VAL A 166 -3.99 9.59 -3.06
C VAL A 166 -4.57 10.64 -2.10
N PRO A 167 -5.90 10.81 -2.05
CA PRO A 167 -6.50 11.79 -1.15
C PRO A 167 -6.25 11.39 0.31
N PHE A 168 -5.89 12.37 1.14
CA PHE A 168 -5.85 12.17 2.57
C PHE A 168 -7.26 12.16 3.16
N ASP A 169 -7.66 11.04 3.74
CA ASP A 169 -8.95 10.90 4.40
C ASP A 169 -8.83 11.26 5.90
N ARG A 170 -9.44 12.38 6.28
CA ARG A 170 -9.38 12.88 7.67
C ARG A 170 -10.18 12.00 8.63
N ALA A 171 -11.25 11.36 8.18
CA ALA A 171 -12.04 10.49 9.04
C ALA A 171 -11.23 9.25 9.40
N LEU A 172 -10.62 8.60 8.41
CA LEU A 172 -9.75 7.43 8.63
C LEU A 172 -8.51 7.76 9.48
N ALA A 173 -8.01 8.99 9.45
CA ALA A 173 -6.92 9.42 10.32
C ALA A 173 -7.30 9.43 11.82
N VAL A 174 -8.60 9.49 12.13
CA VAL A 174 -9.15 9.48 13.49
C VAL A 174 -9.68 8.09 13.85
N THR A 175 -10.45 7.46 12.95
CA THR A 175 -11.15 6.20 13.24
C THR A 175 -10.31 4.96 12.95
N GLY A 176 -9.24 5.10 12.16
CA GLY A 176 -8.61 3.95 11.52
C GLY A 176 -9.52 3.31 10.47
N LEU A 177 -9.10 2.16 9.96
CA LEU A 177 -9.89 1.35 9.04
C LEU A 177 -10.94 0.55 9.84
N THR A 178 -12.20 0.95 9.72
CA THR A 178 -13.39 0.25 10.21
C THR A 178 -13.99 -0.57 9.08
N PRO A 179 -15.01 -1.42 9.28
CA PRO A 179 -15.66 -2.18 8.19
C PRO A 179 -16.40 -1.30 7.17
N ASP A 180 -16.64 -0.01 7.47
CA ASP A 180 -17.40 0.92 6.62
C ASP A 180 -16.74 1.14 5.24
N PRO A 181 -17.49 1.20 4.12
CA PRO A 181 -16.89 1.33 2.79
C PRO A 181 -15.87 2.46 2.67
N LEU A 182 -14.77 2.21 1.96
CA LEU A 182 -13.81 3.27 1.62
C LEU A 182 -14.48 4.36 0.78
N SER A 183 -14.05 5.60 0.99
CA SER A 183 -14.55 6.71 0.18
C SER A 183 -14.24 6.51 -1.30
N VAL A 184 -15.18 6.90 -2.18
CA VAL A 184 -15.04 6.77 -3.64
C VAL A 184 -13.71 7.32 -4.17
N PRO A 185 -13.18 8.47 -3.69
CA PRO A 185 -11.88 8.97 -4.11
C PRO A 185 -10.71 8.02 -3.80
N LEU A 186 -10.72 7.33 -2.65
CA LEU A 186 -9.70 6.34 -2.31
C LEU A 186 -9.77 5.13 -3.23
N VAL A 187 -10.97 4.59 -3.47
CA VAL A 187 -11.15 3.45 -4.38
C VAL A 187 -10.69 3.82 -5.81
N LYS A 188 -11.02 5.02 -6.29
CA LYS A 188 -10.52 5.52 -7.59
C LYS A 188 -9.00 5.65 -7.62
N ALA A 189 -8.35 6.04 -6.52
CA ALA A 189 -6.89 6.07 -6.43
C ALA A 189 -6.29 4.66 -6.52
N GLY A 190 -6.88 3.68 -5.82
CA GLY A 190 -6.50 2.26 -5.93
C GLY A 190 -6.57 1.73 -7.36
N GLY A 191 -7.65 2.05 -8.09
CA GLY A 191 -7.81 1.68 -9.49
C GLY A 191 -6.76 2.31 -10.42
N ARG A 192 -6.39 3.58 -10.19
CA ARG A 192 -5.30 4.25 -10.94
C ARG A 192 -3.94 3.61 -10.67
N ILE A 193 -3.67 3.19 -9.43
CA ILE A 193 -2.44 2.48 -9.09
C ILE A 193 -2.38 1.13 -9.83
N LEU A 194 -3.47 0.35 -9.83
CA LEU A 194 -3.56 -0.89 -10.59
C LEU A 194 -3.31 -0.69 -12.09
N ALA A 195 -3.90 0.36 -12.68
CA ALA A 195 -3.67 0.70 -14.07
C ALA A 195 -2.22 1.09 -14.36
N ALA A 196 -1.54 1.79 -13.45
CA ALA A 196 -0.14 2.17 -13.59
C ALA A 196 0.81 0.97 -13.48
N LEU A 197 0.49 -0.02 -12.63
CA LEU A 197 1.29 -1.25 -12.49
C LEU A 197 1.25 -2.14 -13.74
N GLY A 198 0.22 -2.01 -14.59
CA GLY A 198 0.11 -2.73 -15.86
C GLY A 198 0.87 -2.10 -17.02
N LYS A 199 1.51 -0.94 -16.83
CA LYS A 199 2.34 -0.28 -17.83
C LYS A 199 3.78 -0.74 -17.67
N GLU A 200 4.41 -1.23 -18.74
CA GLU A 200 5.85 -1.52 -18.70
C GLU A 200 6.65 -0.21 -18.56
N PRO A 201 7.74 -0.21 -17.77
CA PRO A 201 8.65 0.94 -17.71
C PRO A 201 9.32 1.13 -19.07
N SER A 202 9.20 2.34 -19.62
CA SER A 202 9.80 2.76 -20.89
C SER A 202 11.29 3.05 -20.81
#